data_AF-A0A1I6Q045-F1
#
_entry.id   AF-A0A1I6Q045-F1
#
_cell.length_a   1.000
_cell.length_b   1.000
_cell.length_c   1.000
_cell.angle_alpha   90.00
_cell.angle_beta   90.00
_cell.angle_gamma   90.00
#
_symmetry.space_group_name_H-M   'P 1'
#
loop_
_entity.id
_entity.type
_entity.pdbx_description
1 polymer ?
#
loop_
_entity_poly.entity_id
_entity_poly.type
_entity_poly.pdbx_seq_one_letter_code
_entity_poly.pdbx_strand_id
1 'polypeptide(L)'
;MSYPQNPWQQGGHPPPGTPSGGFPQQAPGGYQSYAHNPFSAPPVPMHEMAVPRRPASVEAAFWIAVVLPLLVTVLNVVSYLVLQGWVQDSITSGTDEELAAEMSSAVNGVMMVFFIVLTIFYLILTGLWIAFGFKLRAGRNWARVTLVIFAGFWAMSSVGTLGSGGMAAGMADGNALPGSYYALSYVQGGLGVLGTVAFVVLVFLSASNAYFDASRPRY
;
A
#
# COMPACT_ATOMS: atom_id res chain seq x y z
N MET A 1 59.01 -15.43 46.46
CA MET A 1 58.09 -14.30 46.30
C MET A 1 58.51 -13.55 45.05
N SER A 2 57.78 -13.75 43.96
CA SER A 2 58.09 -13.19 42.64
C SER A 2 56.76 -12.97 41.94
N TYR A 3 56.28 -11.72 41.96
CA TYR A 3 55.07 -11.30 41.26
C TYR A 3 55.38 -11.07 39.77
N PRO A 4 54.51 -11.46 38.84
CA PRO A 4 54.69 -11.17 37.42
C PRO A 4 54.42 -9.69 37.09
N GLN A 5 55.30 -9.15 36.25
CA GLN A 5 55.26 -7.80 35.65
C GLN A 5 54.08 -7.65 34.67
N ASN A 6 53.30 -6.58 34.84
CA ASN A 6 52.25 -6.18 33.91
C ASN A 6 52.85 -5.45 32.68
N PRO A 7 52.57 -5.87 31.43
CA PRO A 7 53.19 -5.31 30.22
C PRO A 7 52.50 -4.05 29.65
N TRP A 8 51.51 -3.49 30.34
CA TRP A 8 50.71 -2.37 29.82
C TRP A 8 51.02 -1.04 30.55
N GLN A 9 52.20 -0.48 30.28
CA GLN A 9 52.52 0.93 30.55
C GLN A 9 53.18 1.57 29.33
N GLN A 10 52.36 2.12 28.43
CA GLN A 10 52.71 3.14 27.42
C GLN A 10 51.40 3.88 27.13
N GLY A 11 51.28 5.20 27.06
CA GLY A 11 52.16 6.35 27.15
C GLY A 11 51.27 7.60 27.22
N GLY A 12 51.77 8.70 27.79
CA GLY A 12 50.98 9.86 28.20
C GLY A 12 50.25 10.60 27.06
N HIS A 13 49.09 11.14 27.41
CA HIS A 13 48.32 12.07 26.58
C HIS A 13 48.85 13.51 26.75
N PRO A 14 49.15 14.27 25.68
CA PRO A 14 49.31 15.71 25.77
C PRO A 14 47.94 16.42 25.91
N PRO A 15 47.87 17.58 26.57
CA PRO A 15 46.62 18.28 26.84
C PRO A 15 46.00 18.91 25.57
N PRO A 16 44.66 19.06 25.47
CA PRO A 16 44.02 19.70 24.32
C PRO A 16 44.25 21.22 24.37
N GLY A 17 45.00 21.74 23.40
CA GLY A 17 45.05 23.17 23.12
C GLY A 17 43.78 23.60 22.39
N THR A 18 43.12 24.63 22.89
CA THR A 18 42.07 25.37 22.19
C THR A 18 42.68 26.39 21.23
N PRO A 19 42.22 26.45 19.97
CA PRO A 19 42.31 27.67 19.20
C PRO A 19 40.90 28.22 18.93
N SER A 20 40.56 29.26 19.69
CA SER A 20 39.64 30.31 19.28
C SER A 20 40.12 30.95 17.97
N GLY A 21 39.24 31.20 16.99
CA GLY A 21 39.59 32.09 15.88
C GLY A 21 38.68 32.05 14.66
N GLY A 22 37.82 33.06 14.56
CA GLY A 22 37.59 33.85 13.35
C GLY A 22 36.88 33.21 12.17
N PHE A 23 35.66 33.69 11.88
CA PHE A 23 35.04 33.57 10.57
C PHE A 23 35.81 34.42 9.55
N PRO A 24 36.32 33.89 8.42
CA PRO A 24 36.79 34.72 7.32
C PRO A 24 35.64 35.06 6.39
N GLN A 25 35.48 36.36 6.15
CA GLN A 25 34.69 36.98 5.09
C GLN A 25 34.90 36.31 3.72
N GLN A 26 33.80 36.00 3.03
CA GLN A 26 33.81 35.59 1.63
C GLN A 26 34.23 36.77 0.73
N ALA A 27 35.33 36.60 0.00
CA ALA A 27 35.69 37.42 -1.16
C ALA A 27 35.41 36.63 -2.46
N PRO A 28 34.78 37.23 -3.48
CA PRO A 28 34.40 36.52 -4.69
C PRO A 28 35.55 36.56 -5.73
N GLY A 29 36.00 35.38 -6.17
CA GLY A 29 36.83 35.23 -7.36
C GLY A 29 38.25 34.74 -7.08
N GLY A 30 38.44 33.42 -7.20
CA GLY A 30 39.77 32.81 -7.22
C GLY A 30 39.67 31.30 -7.12
N TYR A 31 40.03 30.59 -8.18
CA TYR A 31 40.25 29.14 -8.14
C TYR A 31 41.45 28.88 -7.23
N GLN A 32 41.20 28.61 -5.95
CA GLN A 32 42.23 28.17 -5.02
C GLN A 32 42.46 26.67 -5.17
N SER A 33 43.70 26.33 -5.50
CA SER A 33 44.28 24.99 -5.41
C SER A 33 44.00 24.40 -4.03
N TYR A 34 43.21 23.32 -3.98
CA TYR A 34 42.88 22.60 -2.76
C TYR A 34 44.17 22.15 -2.07
N ALA A 35 44.45 22.74 -0.90
CA ALA A 35 45.41 22.20 0.03
C ALA A 35 44.95 20.78 0.41
N HIS A 36 45.81 19.80 0.16
CA HIS A 36 45.57 18.39 0.45
C HIS A 36 45.39 18.23 1.96
N ASN A 37 44.13 18.15 2.42
CA ASN A 37 43.81 17.93 3.82
C ASN A 37 44.09 16.45 4.14
N PRO A 38 45.10 16.11 4.96
CA PRO A 38 45.52 14.73 5.18
C PRO A 38 44.50 13.88 5.95
N PHE A 39 43.38 14.47 6.38
CA PHE A 39 42.26 13.79 7.04
C PHE A 39 40.97 13.75 6.19
N SER A 40 41.05 13.99 4.88
CA SER A 40 39.87 13.81 4.01
C SER A 40 39.45 12.34 3.97
N ALA A 41 38.20 12.05 4.34
CA ALA A 41 37.61 10.73 4.17
C ALA A 41 37.75 10.28 2.71
N PRO A 42 38.01 8.97 2.46
CA PRO A 42 38.12 8.45 1.10
C PRO A 42 36.91 8.89 0.26
N PRO A 43 37.12 9.31 -1.01
CA PRO A 43 36.00 9.63 -1.89
C PRO A 43 35.06 8.43 -1.96
N VAL A 44 33.83 8.61 -1.49
CA VAL A 44 32.78 7.60 -1.63
C VAL A 44 32.67 7.30 -3.12
N PRO A 45 32.82 6.05 -3.57
CA PRO A 45 32.72 5.73 -4.98
C PRO A 45 31.36 6.18 -5.52
N MET A 46 31.32 6.79 -6.71
CA MET A 46 30.07 7.29 -7.31
C MET A 46 28.98 6.21 -7.46
N HIS A 47 29.36 4.93 -7.51
CA HIS A 47 28.42 3.81 -7.54
C HIS A 47 27.71 3.57 -6.20
N GLU A 48 28.25 4.05 -5.08
CA GLU A 48 27.60 3.99 -3.76
C GLU A 48 26.65 5.19 -3.52
N MET A 49 26.79 6.27 -4.32
CA MET A 49 25.90 7.45 -4.28
C MET A 49 24.74 7.38 -5.29
N ALA A 50 24.72 6.38 -6.18
CA ALA A 50 23.68 6.25 -7.19
C ALA A 50 22.36 5.77 -6.57
N VAL A 51 21.36 6.64 -6.50
CA VAL A 51 19.99 6.25 -6.13
C VAL A 51 19.51 5.16 -7.11
N PRO A 52 19.10 3.97 -6.63
CA PRO A 52 18.66 2.89 -7.51
C PRO A 52 17.54 3.38 -8.43
N ARG A 53 17.74 3.27 -9.75
CA ARG A 53 16.72 3.65 -10.74
C ARG A 53 15.52 2.73 -10.59
N ARG A 54 14.34 3.31 -10.43
CA ARG A 54 13.10 2.56 -10.22
C ARG A 54 12.73 1.78 -11.49
N PRO A 55 12.47 0.46 -11.39
CA PRO A 55 12.03 -0.35 -12.52
C PRO A 55 10.55 -0.10 -12.84
N ALA A 56 10.18 -0.27 -14.11
CA ALA A 56 8.79 -0.09 -14.58
C ALA A 56 7.79 -1.03 -13.88
N SER A 57 8.24 -2.22 -13.44
CA SER A 57 7.43 -3.18 -12.68
C SER A 57 6.96 -2.63 -11.33
N VAL A 58 7.81 -1.89 -10.62
CA VAL A 58 7.48 -1.26 -9.33
C VAL A 58 6.52 -0.09 -9.54
N GLU A 59 6.69 0.67 -10.62
CA GLU A 59 5.77 1.75 -10.97
C GLU A 59 4.39 1.21 -11.36
N ALA A 60 4.33 0.13 -12.15
CA ALA A 60 3.08 -0.55 -12.48
C ALA A 60 2.39 -1.12 -11.23
N ALA A 61 3.14 -1.78 -10.35
CA ALA A 61 2.62 -2.28 -9.07
C ALA A 61 2.08 -1.14 -8.18
N PHE A 62 2.75 0.00 -8.16
CA PHE A 62 2.27 1.20 -7.47
C PHE A 62 0.93 1.68 -8.02
N TRP A 63 0.79 1.79 -9.35
CA TRP A 63 -0.48 2.20 -9.95
C TRP A 63 -1.61 1.20 -9.69
N ILE A 64 -1.31 -0.10 -9.67
CA ILE A 64 -2.30 -1.11 -9.27
C ILE A 64 -2.72 -0.89 -7.81
N ALA A 65 -1.78 -0.68 -6.88
CA ALA A 65 -2.09 -0.42 -5.48
C ALA A 65 -2.91 0.88 -5.25
N VAL A 66 -2.94 1.78 -6.23
CA VAL A 66 -3.71 3.04 -6.15
C VAL A 66 -5.06 2.94 -6.86
N VAL A 67 -5.06 2.54 -8.14
CA VAL A 67 -6.25 2.59 -9.00
C VAL A 67 -7.22 1.46 -8.66
N LEU A 68 -6.69 0.27 -8.38
CA LEU A 68 -7.48 -0.92 -8.17
C LEU A 68 -8.45 -0.81 -6.96
N PRO A 69 -8.02 -0.37 -5.77
CA PRO A 69 -8.97 -0.20 -4.66
C PRO A 69 -9.99 0.89 -4.86
N LEU A 70 -9.61 1.98 -5.55
CA LEU A 70 -10.56 3.05 -5.88
C LEU A 70 -11.67 2.51 -6.75
N LEU A 71 -11.32 1.75 -7.79
CA LEU A 71 -12.29 1.16 -8.71
C LEU A 71 -13.18 0.14 -7.98
N VAL A 72 -12.63 -0.70 -7.11
CA VAL A 72 -13.40 -1.65 -6.29
C VAL A 72 -14.35 -0.94 -5.33
N THR A 73 -13.92 0.17 -4.74
CA THR A 73 -14.77 0.99 -3.86
C THR A 73 -15.94 1.58 -4.63
N VAL A 74 -15.71 2.11 -5.85
CA VAL A 74 -16.78 2.60 -6.72
C VAL A 74 -17.74 1.47 -7.08
N LEU A 75 -17.23 0.30 -7.48
CA LEU A 75 -18.06 -0.86 -7.80
C LEU A 75 -18.92 -1.30 -6.60
N ASN A 76 -18.37 -1.30 -5.38
CA ASN A 76 -19.14 -1.58 -4.16
C ASN A 76 -20.32 -0.62 -3.97
N VAL A 77 -20.10 0.69 -4.18
CA VAL A 77 -21.16 1.70 -4.09
C VAL A 77 -22.23 1.45 -5.15
N VAL A 78 -21.83 1.17 -6.40
CA VAL A 78 -22.79 0.89 -7.49
C VAL A 78 -23.59 -0.39 -7.21
N SER A 79 -22.93 -1.47 -6.77
CA SER A 79 -23.59 -2.73 -6.38
C SER A 79 -24.63 -2.52 -5.28
N TYR A 80 -24.33 -1.65 -4.30
CA TYR A 80 -25.27 -1.30 -3.26
C TYR A 80 -26.49 -0.54 -3.80
N LEU A 81 -26.30 0.46 -4.65
CA LEU A 81 -27.40 1.21 -5.24
C LEU A 81 -28.34 0.31 -6.07
N VAL A 82 -27.78 -0.64 -6.81
CA VAL A 82 -28.56 -1.65 -7.55
C VAL A 82 -29.37 -2.52 -6.60
N LEU A 83 -28.74 -3.00 -5.51
CA LEU A 83 -29.42 -3.83 -4.52
C LEU A 83 -30.53 -3.06 -3.80
N GLN A 84 -30.27 -1.81 -3.43
CA GLN A 84 -31.24 -0.94 -2.76
C GLN A 84 -32.48 -0.70 -3.62
N GLY A 85 -32.31 -0.40 -4.91
CA GLY A 85 -33.42 -0.24 -5.85
C GLY A 85 -34.26 -1.52 -5.95
N TRP A 86 -33.62 -2.68 -6.06
CA TRP A 86 -34.32 -3.96 -6.12
C TRP A 86 -35.08 -4.29 -4.83
N VAL A 87 -34.49 -4.04 -3.66
CA VAL A 87 -35.18 -4.25 -2.36
C VAL A 87 -36.41 -3.36 -2.26
N GLN A 88 -36.30 -2.10 -2.67
CA GLN A 88 -37.42 -1.16 -2.62
C GLN A 88 -38.56 -1.58 -3.56
N ASP A 89 -38.24 -1.96 -4.80
CA ASP A 89 -39.23 -2.46 -5.77
C ASP A 89 -39.91 -3.75 -5.28
N SER A 90 -39.15 -4.64 -4.63
CA SER A 90 -39.67 -5.90 -4.09
C SER A 90 -40.62 -5.71 -2.91
N ILE A 91 -40.37 -4.70 -2.06
CA ILE A 91 -41.27 -4.37 -0.95
C ILE A 91 -42.56 -3.74 -1.48
N THR A 92 -42.46 -2.78 -2.41
CA THR A 92 -43.62 -2.06 -2.93
C THR A 92 -44.53 -2.92 -3.81
N SER A 93 -43.99 -3.98 -4.43
CA SER A 93 -44.78 -4.89 -5.28
C SER A 93 -45.49 -6.03 -4.53
N GLY A 94 -45.16 -6.28 -3.25
CA GLY A 94 -45.59 -7.49 -2.53
C GLY A 94 -46.47 -7.28 -1.30
N THR A 95 -46.69 -6.04 -0.84
CA THR A 95 -47.41 -5.73 0.41
C THR A 95 -48.35 -4.53 0.28
N ASP A 96 -49.35 -4.46 1.16
CA ASP A 96 -50.23 -3.30 1.32
C ASP A 96 -49.44 -2.01 1.54
N GLU A 97 -49.93 -0.88 1.03
CA GLU A 97 -49.20 0.39 0.96
C GLU A 97 -48.71 0.90 2.32
N GLU A 98 -49.52 0.73 3.37
CA GLU A 98 -49.18 1.11 4.76
C GLU A 98 -48.08 0.22 5.35
N LEU A 99 -48.18 -1.11 5.14
CA LEU A 99 -47.16 -2.07 5.59
C LEU A 99 -45.85 -1.92 4.79
N ALA A 100 -45.95 -1.64 3.48
CA ALA A 100 -44.81 -1.37 2.61
C ALA A 100 -44.05 -0.12 3.06
N ALA A 101 -44.76 0.94 3.47
CA ALA A 101 -44.15 2.17 3.98
C ALA A 101 -43.39 1.93 5.30
N GLU A 102 -43.99 1.19 6.24
CA GLU A 102 -43.34 0.85 7.51
C GLU A 102 -42.09 -0.03 7.29
N MET A 103 -42.23 -1.12 6.52
CA MET A 103 -41.12 -2.02 6.22
C MET A 103 -39.99 -1.34 5.44
N SER A 104 -40.33 -0.52 4.44
CA SER A 104 -39.34 0.24 3.67
C SER A 104 -38.54 1.18 4.57
N SER A 105 -39.20 1.88 5.51
CA SER A 105 -38.51 2.79 6.43
C SER A 105 -37.52 2.06 7.34
N ALA A 106 -37.92 0.91 7.90
CA ALA A 106 -37.08 0.12 8.81
C ALA A 106 -35.91 -0.53 8.06
N VAL A 107 -36.17 -1.15 6.92
CA VAL A 107 -35.15 -1.82 6.09
C VAL A 107 -34.16 -0.81 5.53
N ASN A 108 -34.63 0.32 5.00
CA ASN A 108 -33.76 1.36 4.45
C ASN A 108 -32.88 1.98 5.54
N GLY A 109 -33.42 2.22 6.74
CA GLY A 109 -32.64 2.72 7.88
C GLY A 109 -31.47 1.79 8.26
N VAL A 110 -31.75 0.48 8.42
CA VAL A 110 -30.71 -0.52 8.75
C VAL A 110 -29.69 -0.67 7.62
N MET A 111 -30.15 -0.78 6.38
CA MET A 111 -29.26 -0.90 5.22
C MET A 111 -28.38 0.32 5.04
N MET A 112 -28.91 1.53 5.27
CA MET A 112 -28.17 2.78 5.16
C MET A 112 -27.06 2.88 6.21
N VAL A 113 -27.36 2.57 7.48
CA VAL A 113 -26.35 2.57 8.55
C VAL A 113 -25.26 1.55 8.24
N PHE A 114 -25.64 0.32 7.88
CA PHE A 114 -24.68 -0.73 7.53
C PHE A 114 -23.80 -0.32 6.34
N PHE A 115 -24.40 0.25 5.30
CA PHE A 115 -23.69 0.73 4.12
C PHE A 115 -22.71 1.86 4.42
N ILE A 116 -23.11 2.84 5.23
CA ILE A 116 -22.23 3.95 5.64
C ILE A 116 -21.02 3.40 6.39
N VAL A 117 -21.24 2.52 7.37
CA VAL A 117 -20.17 1.91 8.16
C VAL A 117 -19.21 1.11 7.26
N LEU A 118 -19.75 0.27 6.36
CA LEU A 118 -18.93 -0.49 5.42
C LEU A 118 -18.17 0.42 4.45
N THR A 119 -18.81 1.44 3.92
CA THR A 119 -18.18 2.38 2.97
C THR A 119 -17.03 3.12 3.64
N ILE A 120 -17.22 3.62 4.86
CA ILE A 120 -16.15 4.27 5.63
C ILE A 120 -15.01 3.28 5.88
N PHE A 121 -15.31 2.04 6.27
CA PHE A 121 -14.31 1.00 6.46
C PHE A 121 -13.50 0.73 5.18
N TYR A 122 -14.16 0.59 4.03
CA TYR A 122 -13.51 0.40 2.74
C TYR A 122 -12.68 1.62 2.31
N LEU A 123 -13.13 2.84 2.59
CA LEU A 123 -12.36 4.06 2.31
C LEU A 123 -11.09 4.13 3.16
N ILE A 124 -11.17 3.78 4.44
CA ILE A 124 -9.99 3.69 5.32
C ILE A 124 -9.01 2.64 4.77
N LEU A 125 -9.51 1.46 4.42
CA LEU A 125 -8.69 0.37 3.89
C LEU A 125 -8.03 0.77 2.56
N THR A 126 -8.76 1.47 1.69
CA THR A 126 -8.25 2.03 0.43
C THR A 126 -7.15 3.05 0.68
N GLY A 127 -7.37 3.99 1.59
CA GLY A 127 -6.35 4.99 1.98
C GLY A 127 -5.09 4.34 2.54
N LEU A 128 -5.25 3.30 3.37
CA LEU A 128 -4.13 2.53 3.91
C LEU A 128 -3.36 1.79 2.80
N TRP A 129 -4.08 1.18 1.85
CA TRP A 129 -3.46 0.46 0.74
C TRP A 129 -2.66 1.40 -0.17
N ILE A 130 -3.21 2.58 -0.48
CA ILE A 130 -2.53 3.66 -1.19
C ILE A 130 -1.29 4.14 -0.42
N ALA A 131 -1.40 4.37 0.88
CA ALA A 131 -0.28 4.81 1.72
C ALA A 131 0.88 3.80 1.71
N PHE A 132 0.57 2.50 1.76
CA PHE A 132 1.57 1.46 1.61
C PHE A 132 2.12 1.37 0.18
N GLY A 133 1.31 1.63 -0.85
CA GLY A 133 1.78 1.79 -2.23
C GLY A 133 2.89 2.86 -2.36
N PHE A 134 2.73 4.01 -1.71
CA PHE A 134 3.80 5.03 -1.68
C PHE A 134 5.08 4.53 -0.99
N LYS A 135 4.96 3.73 0.08
CA LYS A 135 6.12 3.13 0.76
C LYS A 135 6.78 2.03 -0.08
N LEU A 136 6.00 1.25 -0.83
CA LEU A 136 6.49 0.29 -1.83
C LEU A 136 7.30 1.03 -2.90
N ARG A 137 6.76 2.14 -3.43
CA ARG A 137 7.44 2.99 -4.42
C ARG A 137 8.75 3.60 -3.92
N ALA A 138 8.89 3.75 -2.61
CA ALA A 138 10.12 4.20 -1.95
C ALA A 138 11.15 3.07 -1.72
N GLY A 139 10.92 1.85 -2.21
CA GLY A 139 11.85 0.72 -2.08
C GLY A 139 11.83 0.04 -0.71
N ARG A 140 10.84 0.30 0.14
CA ARG A 140 10.77 -0.30 1.48
C ARG A 140 10.20 -1.71 1.43
N ASN A 141 11.04 -2.69 1.76
CA ASN A 141 10.70 -4.11 1.69
C ASN A 141 9.56 -4.52 2.66
N TRP A 142 9.41 -3.85 3.81
CA TRP A 142 8.30 -4.13 4.74
C TRP A 142 6.93 -3.84 4.10
N ALA A 143 6.82 -2.78 3.29
CA ALA A 143 5.57 -2.41 2.62
C ALA A 143 5.17 -3.49 1.62
N ARG A 144 6.14 -4.07 0.91
CA ARG A 144 5.92 -5.20 0.01
C ARG A 144 5.28 -6.39 0.74
N VAL A 145 5.85 -6.82 1.87
CA VAL A 145 5.31 -7.98 2.62
C VAL A 145 3.88 -7.70 3.09
N THR A 146 3.63 -6.53 3.67
CA THR A 146 2.29 -6.13 4.13
C THR A 146 1.28 -6.09 2.98
N LEU A 147 1.65 -5.52 1.83
CA LEU A 147 0.79 -5.44 0.65
C LEU A 147 0.45 -6.83 0.08
N VAL A 148 1.39 -7.77 0.10
CA VAL A 148 1.17 -9.14 -0.38
C VAL A 148 0.23 -9.90 0.56
N ILE A 149 0.34 -9.71 1.88
CA ILE A 149 -0.59 -10.31 2.85
C ILE A 149 -2.01 -9.78 2.61
N PHE A 150 -2.17 -8.46 2.47
CA PHE A 150 -3.48 -7.88 2.15
C PHE A 150 -4.00 -8.34 0.79
N ALA A 151 -3.14 -8.43 -0.23
CA ALA A 151 -3.51 -8.96 -1.53
C ALA A 151 -3.99 -10.43 -1.44
N GLY A 152 -3.39 -11.24 -0.57
CA GLY A 152 -3.82 -12.62 -0.32
C GLY A 152 -5.23 -12.70 0.29
N PHE A 153 -5.49 -11.94 1.36
CA PHE A 153 -6.84 -11.86 1.95
C PHE A 153 -7.87 -11.34 0.94
N TRP A 154 -7.50 -10.32 0.18
CA TRP A 154 -8.40 -9.72 -0.79
C TRP A 154 -8.66 -10.65 -1.99
N ALA A 155 -7.66 -11.40 -2.44
CA ALA A 155 -7.84 -12.45 -3.46
C ALA A 155 -8.79 -13.54 -2.97
N MET A 156 -8.63 -14.02 -1.73
CA MET A 156 -9.52 -15.03 -1.15
C MET A 156 -10.97 -14.53 -1.05
N SER A 157 -11.16 -13.28 -0.62
CA SER A 157 -12.47 -12.61 -0.61
C SER A 157 -13.06 -12.53 -2.02
N SER A 158 -12.25 -12.13 -3.02
CA SER A 158 -12.67 -11.99 -4.41
C SER A 158 -13.09 -13.33 -5.04
N VAL A 159 -12.37 -14.41 -4.73
CA VAL A 159 -12.77 -15.77 -5.14
C VAL A 159 -14.10 -16.17 -4.48
N GLY A 160 -14.30 -15.83 -3.21
CA GLY A 160 -15.58 -16.00 -2.52
C GLY A 160 -16.73 -15.28 -3.23
N THR A 161 -16.52 -14.02 -3.63
CA THR A 161 -17.49 -13.24 -4.40
C THR A 161 -17.82 -13.85 -5.76
N LEU A 162 -16.82 -14.40 -6.47
CA LEU A 162 -17.04 -15.11 -7.74
C LEU A 162 -17.86 -16.38 -7.54
N GLY A 163 -17.54 -17.16 -6.49
CA GLY A 163 -18.26 -18.38 -6.15
C GLY A 163 -19.71 -18.11 -5.75
N SER A 164 -19.94 -17.11 -4.89
CA SER A 164 -21.30 -16.76 -4.45
C SER A 164 -22.14 -16.17 -5.58
N GLY A 165 -21.57 -15.31 -6.42
CA GLY A 165 -22.24 -14.75 -7.60
C GLY A 165 -22.69 -15.84 -8.58
N GLY A 166 -21.85 -16.85 -8.82
CA GLY A 166 -22.20 -17.96 -9.71
C GLY A 166 -23.20 -18.96 -9.15
N MET A 167 -23.12 -19.30 -7.87
CA MET A 167 -24.12 -20.15 -7.22
C MET A 167 -25.49 -19.46 -7.20
N ALA A 168 -25.53 -18.18 -6.83
CA ALA A 168 -26.79 -17.44 -6.76
C ALA A 168 -27.40 -17.14 -8.13
N ALA A 169 -26.60 -17.02 -9.21
CA ALA A 169 -27.11 -16.92 -10.57
C ALA A 169 -27.70 -18.25 -11.09
N GLY A 170 -27.16 -19.39 -10.65
CA GLY A 170 -27.64 -20.73 -11.04
C GLY A 170 -28.90 -21.20 -10.31
N MET A 171 -29.24 -20.60 -9.17
CA MET A 171 -30.42 -20.92 -8.34
C MET A 171 -31.62 -19.98 -8.60
N ALA A 172 -31.56 -19.18 -9.67
CA ALA A 172 -32.47 -18.08 -9.93
C ALA A 172 -33.85 -18.53 -10.45
N ASP A 173 -34.69 -19.08 -9.56
CA ASP A 173 -36.14 -19.23 -9.79
C ASP A 173 -36.92 -18.18 -8.98
N GLY A 174 -37.70 -17.34 -9.67
CA GLY A 174 -38.77 -16.49 -9.10
C GLY A 174 -38.36 -15.24 -8.31
N ASN A 175 -37.32 -15.29 -7.47
CA ASN A 175 -36.91 -14.19 -6.56
C ASN A 175 -35.41 -13.83 -6.67
N ALA A 176 -34.83 -14.02 -7.85
CA ALA A 176 -33.42 -13.76 -8.08
C ALA A 176 -33.07 -12.27 -8.00
N LEU A 177 -31.85 -11.97 -7.58
CA LEU A 177 -31.32 -10.60 -7.62
C LEU A 177 -31.28 -10.08 -9.07
N PRO A 178 -31.18 -8.76 -9.29
CA PRO A 178 -31.07 -8.22 -10.64
C PRO A 178 -29.89 -8.82 -11.40
N GLY A 179 -30.07 -9.12 -12.69
CA GLY A 179 -28.98 -9.59 -13.57
C GLY A 179 -27.74 -8.68 -13.53
N SER A 180 -27.96 -7.37 -13.38
CA SER A 180 -26.89 -6.37 -13.22
C SER A 180 -26.06 -6.58 -11.95
N TYR A 181 -26.67 -7.04 -10.84
CA TYR A 181 -25.95 -7.34 -9.61
C TYR A 181 -24.98 -8.52 -9.80
N TYR A 182 -25.41 -9.57 -10.49
CA TYR A 182 -24.53 -10.70 -10.82
C TYR A 182 -23.39 -10.27 -11.77
N ALA A 183 -23.69 -9.46 -12.78
CA ALA A 183 -22.65 -8.93 -13.66
C ALA A 183 -21.62 -8.11 -12.88
N LEU A 184 -22.08 -7.25 -11.96
CA LEU A 184 -21.20 -6.45 -11.10
C LEU A 184 -20.35 -7.32 -10.16
N SER A 185 -20.91 -8.38 -9.57
CA SER A 185 -20.17 -9.28 -8.68
C SER A 185 -19.08 -10.06 -9.42
N TYR A 186 -19.34 -10.48 -10.66
CA TYR A 186 -18.31 -11.10 -11.51
C TYR A 186 -17.21 -10.12 -11.91
N VAL A 187 -17.58 -8.91 -12.32
CA VAL A 187 -16.60 -7.87 -12.65
C VAL A 187 -15.73 -7.55 -11.45
N GLN A 188 -16.34 -7.36 -10.28
CA GLN A 188 -15.64 -7.05 -9.05
C GLN A 188 -14.71 -8.18 -8.60
N GLY A 189 -15.21 -9.42 -8.58
CA GLY A 189 -14.42 -10.58 -8.19
C GLY A 189 -13.30 -10.87 -9.18
N GLY A 190 -13.57 -10.77 -10.48
CA GLY A 190 -12.58 -10.98 -11.53
C GLY A 190 -11.48 -9.94 -11.49
N LEU A 191 -11.86 -8.66 -11.34
CA LEU A 191 -10.91 -7.56 -11.19
C LEU A 191 -10.08 -7.70 -9.90
N GLY A 192 -10.68 -8.16 -8.80
CA GLY A 192 -9.97 -8.45 -7.56
C GLY A 192 -8.93 -9.55 -7.71
N VAL A 193 -9.30 -10.69 -8.32
CA VAL A 193 -8.36 -11.80 -8.56
C VAL A 193 -7.26 -11.39 -9.55
N LEU A 194 -7.63 -10.86 -10.71
CA LEU A 194 -6.65 -10.49 -11.74
C LEU A 194 -5.70 -9.39 -11.25
N GLY A 195 -6.24 -8.38 -10.57
CA GLY A 195 -5.47 -7.27 -10.05
C GLY A 195 -4.53 -7.65 -8.92
N THR A 196 -4.95 -8.52 -7.99
CA THR A 196 -4.07 -9.05 -6.94
C THR A 196 -2.97 -9.94 -7.51
N VAL A 197 -3.28 -10.83 -8.44
CA VAL A 197 -2.30 -11.68 -9.11
C VAL A 197 -1.27 -10.83 -9.86
N ALA A 198 -1.74 -9.88 -10.66
CA ALA A 198 -0.85 -8.97 -11.39
C ALA A 198 0.05 -8.17 -10.43
N PHE A 199 -0.51 -7.64 -9.34
CA PHE A 199 0.25 -6.94 -8.31
C PHE A 199 1.36 -7.81 -7.71
N VAL A 200 1.01 -9.02 -7.28
CA VAL A 200 1.98 -9.96 -6.69
C VAL A 200 3.08 -10.29 -7.69
N VAL A 201 2.73 -10.68 -8.92
CA VAL A 201 3.72 -11.00 -9.95
C VAL A 201 4.69 -9.84 -10.18
N LEU A 202 4.18 -8.61 -10.37
CA LEU A 202 5.01 -7.43 -10.62
C LEU A 202 5.96 -7.11 -9.47
N VAL A 203 5.51 -7.30 -8.22
CA VAL A 203 6.30 -7.05 -7.02
C VAL A 203 7.41 -8.10 -6.84
N PHE A 204 7.23 -9.32 -7.36
CA PHE A 204 8.20 -10.43 -7.28
C PHE A 204 9.11 -10.59 -8.51
N LEU A 205 8.96 -9.80 -9.56
CA LEU A 205 9.87 -9.80 -10.72
C LEU A 205 11.32 -9.55 -10.31
N SER A 206 12.26 -10.13 -11.08
CA SER A 206 13.71 -10.01 -10.84
C SER A 206 14.17 -8.54 -10.74
N ALA A 207 13.67 -7.67 -11.63
CA ALA A 207 13.93 -6.24 -11.61
C ALA A 207 13.43 -5.56 -10.32
N SER A 208 12.26 -5.97 -9.83
CA SER A 208 11.70 -5.46 -8.57
C SER A 208 12.55 -5.93 -7.37
N ASN A 209 12.95 -7.21 -7.33
CA ASN A 209 13.81 -7.75 -6.28
C ASN A 209 15.14 -7.01 -6.20
N ALA A 210 15.81 -6.80 -7.34
CA ALA A 210 17.06 -6.05 -7.41
C ALA A 210 16.91 -4.61 -6.86
N TYR A 211 15.79 -3.95 -7.17
CA TYR A 211 15.50 -2.61 -6.65
C TYR A 211 15.30 -2.59 -5.13
N PHE A 212 14.54 -3.53 -4.58
CA PHE A 212 14.31 -3.62 -3.14
C PHE A 212 15.57 -3.99 -2.37
N ASP A 213 16.42 -4.86 -2.92
CA ASP A 213 17.69 -5.25 -2.31
C ASP A 213 18.70 -4.10 -2.30
N ALA A 214 18.80 -3.35 -3.39
CA ALA A 214 19.62 -2.13 -3.46
C ALA A 214 19.14 -1.01 -2.53
N SER A 215 17.86 -1.05 -2.13
CA SER A 215 17.25 -0.06 -1.23
C SER A 215 17.32 -0.43 0.25
N ARG A 216 17.93 -1.57 0.62
CA ARG A 216 18.06 -1.99 2.02
C ARG A 216 19.08 -1.11 2.75
N PRO A 217 18.76 -0.56 3.94
CA PRO A 217 19.78 0.08 4.76
C PRO A 217 20.82 -0.95 5.16
N ARG A 218 22.10 -0.69 4.86
CA ARG A 218 23.20 -1.48 5.42
C ARG A 218 23.33 -1.06 6.89
N TYR A 219 22.99 -1.97 7.80
CA TYR A 219 23.21 -1.84 9.24
C TYR A 219 24.43 -2.66 9.65
#